data_AF-A0A0L0FJX0-F1
#
_entry.id   AF-A0A0L0FJX0-F1
#
_cell.length_a   1.000
_cell.length_b   1.000
_cell.length_c   1.000
_cell.angle_alpha   90.00
_cell.angle_beta   90.00
_cell.angle_gamma   90.00
#
_symmetry.space_group_name_H-M   'P 1'
#
loop_
_entity.id
_entity.type
_entity.pdbx_description
1 polymer ?
#
loop_
_entity_poly.entity_id
_entity_poly.type
_entity_poly.pdbx_seq_one_letter_code
_entity_poly.pdbx_strand_id
1 'polypeptide(L)'
;MSSPERMRQTVAAVVKRFINNEGVNTSELAEIAKTMDEIGTKHGCDLIPDIVQCCLAMADKIRENKALPTQEHDQRGRIAGYSLTINELAEQNRQKREECYKLICGYLQTPLDEPTRTFNEAALHDALQSENAEWLTYFYTWLTENPKYRLLLVSMAPANEDLLRDHIHADYRKAMGTLIRATTPEQDQNQADVLDIAENWANYQVQRKQHYAGACVLFSLAMTEGNIFIGKRIEYFRKAKAYLKVAKWNNCQESRSTEFDDWTGAITDRIALAELQKEMLKMLDTLAVPSDLVKTVEATLKCNLCDVDQLWGTVLVPLRMNTMCLRVLALADIRDQRRVFHLWGNLLEE
;
A
#
# COMPACT_ATOMS: atom_id res chain seq x y z
N MET A 1 -17.97 12.86 -40.31
CA MET A 1 -17.56 11.93 -39.24
C MET A 1 -16.46 11.04 -39.80
N SER A 2 -15.33 10.93 -39.10
CA SER A 2 -14.22 10.08 -39.53
C SER A 2 -14.66 8.60 -39.48
N SER A 3 -14.04 7.75 -40.31
CA SER A 3 -14.33 6.31 -40.36
C SER A 3 -14.25 5.60 -38.98
N PRO A 4 -13.31 5.96 -38.07
CA PRO A 4 -13.20 5.33 -36.75
C PRO A 4 -14.39 5.62 -35.81
N GLU A 5 -14.90 6.85 -35.82
CA GLU A 5 -15.96 7.26 -34.89
C GLU A 5 -17.31 6.60 -35.22
N ARG A 6 -17.61 6.47 -36.52
CA ARG A 6 -18.77 5.72 -37.00
C ARG A 6 -18.66 4.23 -36.64
N MET A 7 -17.46 3.67 -36.69
CA MET A 7 -17.21 2.28 -36.31
C MET A 7 -17.41 2.08 -34.80
N ARG A 8 -16.83 2.94 -33.95
CA ARG A 8 -17.05 2.91 -32.50
C ARG A 8 -18.54 2.98 -32.15
N GLN A 9 -19.29 3.89 -32.77
CA GLN A 9 -20.75 3.98 -32.57
C GLN A 9 -21.49 2.71 -32.99
N THR A 10 -21.09 2.09 -34.09
CA THR A 10 -21.71 0.85 -34.58
C THR A 10 -21.42 -0.31 -33.62
N VAL A 11 -20.16 -0.47 -33.19
CA VAL A 11 -19.74 -1.48 -32.22
C VAL A 11 -20.48 -1.28 -30.89
N ALA A 12 -20.49 -0.06 -30.36
CA ALA A 12 -21.20 0.28 -29.12
C ALA A 12 -22.70 -0.03 -29.20
N ALA A 13 -23.35 0.23 -30.33
CA ALA A 13 -24.77 -0.09 -30.52
C ALA A 13 -25.05 -1.60 -30.54
N VAL A 14 -24.17 -2.39 -31.17
CA VAL A 14 -24.27 -3.86 -31.19
C VAL A 14 -24.05 -4.43 -29.78
N VAL A 15 -23.00 -3.97 -29.11
CA VAL A 15 -22.64 -4.40 -27.75
C VAL A 15 -23.75 -4.05 -26.75
N LYS A 16 -24.32 -2.85 -26.83
CA LYS A 16 -25.46 -2.47 -25.97
C LYS A 16 -26.68 -3.36 -26.17
N ARG A 17 -27.00 -3.75 -27.41
CA ARG A 17 -28.08 -4.71 -27.68
C ARG A 17 -27.78 -6.08 -27.09
N PHE A 18 -26.52 -6.50 -27.17
CA PHE A 18 -26.07 -7.75 -26.60
C PHE A 18 -26.21 -7.75 -25.07
N ILE A 19 -25.65 -6.76 -24.37
CA ILE A 19 -25.75 -6.63 -22.90
C ILE A 19 -27.20 -6.62 -22.43
N ASN A 20 -28.10 -5.99 -23.17
CA ASN A 20 -29.51 -5.92 -22.81
C ASN A 20 -30.27 -7.25 -22.98
N ASN A 21 -29.74 -8.22 -23.73
CA ASN A 21 -30.42 -9.49 -23.96
C ASN A 21 -30.46 -10.36 -22.69
N GLU A 22 -31.60 -10.97 -22.39
CA GLU A 22 -31.77 -11.88 -21.26
C GLU A 22 -31.17 -13.24 -21.64
N GLY A 23 -30.01 -13.59 -21.07
CA GLY A 23 -29.36 -14.88 -21.34
C GLY A 23 -27.85 -14.81 -21.60
N VAL A 24 -27.29 -13.60 -21.73
CA VAL A 24 -25.85 -13.43 -21.87
C VAL A 24 -25.11 -14.01 -20.68
N ASN A 25 -24.11 -14.86 -20.96
CA ASN A 25 -23.19 -15.40 -19.96
C ASN A 25 -21.82 -14.69 -20.02
N THR A 26 -20.99 -14.90 -19.00
CA THR A 26 -19.66 -14.26 -18.88
C THR A 26 -18.66 -14.81 -19.91
N SER A 27 -18.82 -16.03 -20.39
CA SER A 27 -17.99 -16.58 -21.47
C SER A 27 -18.18 -15.87 -22.80
N GLU A 28 -19.42 -15.54 -23.17
CA GLU A 28 -19.72 -14.78 -24.39
C GLU A 28 -19.19 -13.35 -24.29
N LEU A 29 -19.20 -12.76 -23.10
CA LEU A 29 -18.61 -11.44 -22.86
C LEU A 29 -17.09 -11.44 -23.17
N ALA A 30 -16.37 -12.49 -22.77
CA ALA A 30 -14.94 -12.61 -23.07
C ALA A 30 -14.67 -12.71 -24.58
N GLU A 31 -15.49 -13.48 -25.32
CA GLU A 31 -15.40 -13.59 -26.78
C GLU A 31 -15.71 -12.27 -27.49
N ILE A 32 -16.71 -11.52 -27.00
CA ILE A 32 -17.06 -10.21 -27.53
C ILE A 32 -15.96 -9.19 -27.27
N ALA A 33 -15.43 -9.14 -26.05
CA ALA A 33 -14.31 -8.27 -25.72
C ALA A 33 -13.10 -8.54 -26.63
N LYS A 34 -12.78 -9.82 -26.86
CA LYS A 34 -11.71 -10.23 -27.78
C LYS A 34 -12.01 -9.80 -29.22
N THR A 35 -13.24 -9.99 -29.69
CA THR A 35 -13.65 -9.58 -31.05
C THR A 35 -13.57 -8.07 -31.22
N MET A 36 -13.95 -7.30 -30.19
CA MET A 36 -13.83 -5.84 -30.19
C MET A 36 -12.36 -5.40 -30.27
N ASP A 37 -11.47 -6.05 -29.52
CA ASP A 37 -10.04 -5.77 -29.55
C ASP A 37 -9.41 -6.07 -30.92
N GLU A 38 -9.78 -7.21 -31.54
CA GLU A 38 -9.37 -7.57 -32.90
C GLU A 38 -9.85 -6.56 -33.95
N ILE A 39 -11.11 -6.10 -33.84
CA ILE A 39 -11.66 -5.04 -34.70
C ILE A 39 -10.88 -3.74 -34.49
N GLY A 40 -10.63 -3.37 -33.23
CA GLY A 40 -9.87 -2.16 -32.87
C GLY A 40 -8.48 -2.16 -33.49
N THR A 41 -7.75 -3.26 -33.31
CA THR A 41 -6.41 -3.48 -33.88
C THR A 41 -6.42 -3.42 -35.41
N LYS A 42 -7.35 -4.14 -36.06
CA LYS A 42 -7.45 -4.19 -37.52
C LYS A 42 -7.75 -2.84 -38.16
N HIS A 43 -8.51 -2.01 -37.47
CA HIS A 43 -9.01 -0.75 -38.01
C HIS A 43 -8.36 0.49 -37.38
N GLY A 44 -7.33 0.32 -36.55
CA GLY A 44 -6.58 1.41 -35.92
C GLY A 44 -7.45 2.28 -34.99
N CYS A 45 -8.37 1.65 -34.26
CA CYS A 45 -9.28 2.32 -33.34
C CYS A 45 -9.14 1.72 -31.95
N ASP A 46 -8.89 2.57 -30.95
CA ASP A 46 -8.87 2.12 -29.56
C ASP A 46 -10.29 1.84 -29.07
N LEU A 47 -10.64 0.57 -28.88
CA LEU A 47 -11.94 0.13 -28.36
C LEU A 47 -11.85 -0.33 -26.91
N ILE A 48 -10.69 -0.20 -26.25
CA ILE A 48 -10.50 -0.63 -24.86
C ILE A 48 -11.47 0.08 -23.90
N PRO A 49 -11.71 1.41 -23.99
CA PRO A 49 -12.71 2.06 -23.13
C PRO A 49 -14.11 1.47 -23.32
N ASP A 50 -14.50 1.16 -24.56
CA ASP A 50 -15.80 0.55 -24.88
C ASP A 50 -15.92 -0.87 -24.31
N ILE A 51 -14.83 -1.66 -24.32
CA ILE A 51 -14.76 -2.99 -23.69
C ILE A 51 -14.95 -2.88 -22.17
N VAL A 52 -14.24 -1.95 -21.52
CA VAL A 52 -14.35 -1.73 -20.07
C VAL A 52 -15.77 -1.35 -19.67
N GLN A 53 -16.40 -0.41 -20.39
CA GLN A 53 -17.79 -0.01 -20.15
C GLN A 53 -18.77 -1.18 -20.34
N CYS A 54 -18.53 -2.04 -21.36
CA CYS A 54 -19.33 -3.24 -21.58
C CYS A 54 -19.25 -4.20 -20.40
N CYS A 55 -18.05 -4.48 -19.90
CA CYS A 55 -17.84 -5.37 -18.76
C CYS A 55 -18.46 -4.81 -17.47
N LEU A 56 -18.36 -3.49 -17.23
CA LEU A 56 -18.99 -2.83 -16.08
C LEU A 56 -20.52 -2.91 -16.15
N ALA A 57 -21.11 -2.60 -17.30
CA ALA A 57 -22.56 -2.70 -17.49
C ALA A 57 -23.09 -4.13 -17.30
N MET A 58 -22.33 -5.14 -17.75
CA MET A 58 -22.67 -6.54 -17.50
C MET A 58 -22.59 -6.89 -16.00
N ALA A 59 -21.55 -6.44 -15.30
CA ALA A 59 -21.41 -6.65 -13.86
C ALA A 59 -22.56 -6.01 -13.07
N ASP A 60 -22.98 -4.80 -13.46
CA ASP A 60 -24.12 -4.10 -12.85
C ASP A 60 -25.43 -4.84 -13.13
N LYS A 61 -25.65 -5.32 -14.36
CA LYS A 61 -26.82 -6.16 -14.69
C LYS A 61 -26.87 -7.45 -13.85
N ILE A 62 -25.73 -8.11 -13.65
CA ILE A 62 -25.64 -9.31 -12.78
C ILE A 62 -25.95 -8.95 -11.32
N ARG A 63 -25.52 -7.77 -10.86
CA ARG A 63 -25.78 -7.27 -9.49
C ARG A 63 -27.27 -6.96 -9.27
N GLU A 64 -27.93 -6.38 -10.26
CA GLU A 64 -29.36 -6.05 -10.22
C GLU A 64 -30.28 -7.25 -10.34
N ASN A 65 -29.80 -8.34 -10.98
CA ASN A 65 -30.44 -9.66 -10.98
C ASN A 65 -30.40 -10.31 -9.58
N LYS A 66 -31.11 -9.70 -8.64
CA LYS A 66 -31.56 -10.33 -7.40
C LYS A 66 -32.67 -11.29 -7.79
N ALA A 67 -32.30 -12.48 -8.25
CA ALA A 67 -33.26 -13.54 -8.46
C ALA A 67 -33.98 -13.82 -7.13
N LEU A 68 -35.26 -13.43 -7.06
CA LEU A 68 -36.19 -13.95 -6.06
C LEU A 68 -36.18 -15.47 -6.23
N PRO A 69 -36.09 -16.26 -5.15
CA PRO A 69 -36.23 -17.70 -5.28
C PRO A 69 -37.60 -17.97 -5.89
N THR A 70 -37.61 -18.51 -7.11
CA THR A 70 -38.79 -19.07 -7.75
C THR A 70 -39.22 -20.26 -6.89
N GLN A 71 -40.16 -20.03 -5.97
CA GLN A 71 -40.98 -21.10 -5.42
C GLN A 71 -41.93 -21.55 -6.54
N GLU A 72 -41.44 -22.36 -7.46
CA GLU A 72 -42.31 -23.12 -8.35
C GLU A 72 -43.00 -24.21 -7.53
N HIS A 73 -44.16 -23.86 -6.95
CA HIS A 73 -45.12 -24.85 -6.52
C HIS A 73 -45.75 -25.49 -7.77
N ASP A 74 -45.20 -26.61 -8.21
CA ASP A 74 -45.92 -27.50 -9.13
C ASP A 74 -47.16 -28.05 -8.40
N GLN A 75 -48.31 -28.02 -9.07
CA GLN A 75 -49.63 -28.46 -8.58
C GLN A 75 -49.71 -29.98 -8.27
N ARG A 76 -48.57 -30.68 -8.29
CA ARG A 76 -48.42 -32.11 -8.01
C ARG A 76 -47.46 -32.45 -6.86
N GLY A 77 -46.98 -31.46 -6.11
CA GLY A 77 -46.25 -31.72 -4.85
C GLY A 77 -44.93 -32.47 -5.01
N ARG A 78 -44.29 -32.42 -6.19
CA ARG A 78 -42.91 -32.90 -6.38
C ARG A 78 -42.00 -31.69 -6.60
N ILE A 79 -41.12 -31.44 -5.64
CA ILE A 79 -39.99 -30.53 -5.81
C ILE A 79 -39.03 -31.22 -6.76
N ALA A 80 -39.14 -30.91 -8.05
CA ALA A 80 -38.22 -31.39 -9.08
C ALA A 80 -37.18 -30.30 -9.37
N GLY A 81 -35.91 -30.67 -9.26
CA GLY A 81 -34.80 -29.85 -9.75
C GLY A 81 -34.21 -28.93 -8.68
N TYR A 82 -32.89 -29.00 -8.54
CA TYR A 82 -32.08 -28.23 -7.61
C TYR A 82 -32.38 -26.72 -7.69
N SER A 83 -33.23 -26.24 -6.80
CA SER A 83 -33.30 -24.83 -6.45
C SER A 83 -31.98 -24.50 -5.74
N LEU A 84 -31.11 -23.75 -6.42
CA LEU A 84 -29.96 -23.14 -5.76
C LEU A 84 -30.49 -22.39 -4.55
N THR A 85 -29.88 -22.64 -3.39
CA THR A 85 -30.18 -21.84 -2.21
C THR A 85 -29.84 -20.38 -2.52
N ILE A 86 -30.51 -19.44 -1.83
CA ILE A 86 -30.26 -18.00 -1.99
C ILE A 86 -28.75 -17.68 -1.87
N ASN A 87 -28.03 -18.41 -1.00
CA ASN A 87 -26.60 -18.26 -0.80
C ASN A 87 -25.78 -18.76 -1.99
N GLU A 88 -26.12 -19.91 -2.57
CA GLU A 88 -25.41 -20.43 -3.75
C GLU A 88 -25.60 -19.55 -4.98
N LEU A 89 -26.80 -18.98 -5.15
CA LEU A 89 -27.07 -18.04 -6.25
C LEU A 89 -26.35 -16.71 -6.06
N ALA A 90 -26.28 -16.19 -4.83
CA ALA A 90 -25.50 -15.01 -4.49
C ALA A 90 -24.00 -15.22 -4.76
N GLU A 91 -23.47 -16.40 -4.42
CA GLU A 91 -22.08 -16.79 -4.68
C GLU A 91 -21.79 -16.89 -6.19
N GLN A 92 -22.65 -17.56 -6.96
CA GLN A 92 -22.52 -17.63 -8.42
C GLN A 92 -22.55 -16.25 -9.08
N ASN A 93 -23.45 -15.36 -8.63
CA ASN A 93 -23.51 -14.00 -9.15
C ASN A 93 -22.26 -13.21 -8.77
N ARG A 94 -21.67 -13.43 -7.58
CA ARG A 94 -20.39 -12.82 -7.19
C ARG A 94 -19.27 -13.29 -8.11
N GLN A 95 -19.14 -14.59 -8.35
CA GLN A 95 -18.13 -15.16 -9.24
C GLN A 95 -18.22 -14.61 -10.65
N LYS A 96 -19.43 -14.50 -11.22
CA LYS A 96 -19.64 -13.89 -12.54
C LYS A 96 -19.24 -12.42 -12.60
N ARG A 97 -19.47 -11.64 -11.53
CA ARG A 97 -19.00 -10.24 -11.45
C ARG A 97 -17.47 -10.19 -11.35
N GLU A 98 -16.86 -11.04 -10.54
CA GLU A 98 -15.40 -11.14 -10.45
C GLU A 98 -14.75 -11.50 -11.81
N GLU A 99 -15.37 -12.35 -12.61
CA GLU A 99 -14.92 -12.64 -13.98
C GLU A 99 -14.94 -11.39 -14.88
N CYS A 100 -16.00 -10.58 -14.78
CA CYS A 100 -16.08 -9.29 -15.48
C CYS A 100 -14.96 -8.34 -15.02
N TYR A 101 -14.70 -8.28 -13.71
CA TYR A 101 -13.65 -7.43 -13.15
C TYR A 101 -12.24 -7.88 -13.57
N LYS A 102 -11.99 -9.19 -13.63
CA LYS A 102 -10.72 -9.74 -14.14
C LYS A 102 -10.50 -9.38 -15.60
N LEU A 103 -11.54 -9.47 -16.44
CA LEU A 103 -11.49 -9.03 -17.83
C LEU A 103 -11.11 -7.54 -17.94
N ILE A 104 -11.76 -6.67 -17.14
CA ILE A 104 -11.43 -5.25 -17.10
C ILE A 104 -9.94 -5.04 -16.74
N CYS A 105 -9.45 -5.66 -15.66
CA CYS A 105 -8.04 -5.55 -15.27
C CYS A 105 -7.08 -6.02 -16.36
N GLY A 106 -7.46 -7.03 -17.16
CA GLY A 106 -6.69 -7.51 -18.30
C GLY A 106 -6.58 -6.47 -19.42
N TYR A 107 -7.69 -5.84 -19.80
CA TYR A 107 -7.75 -4.83 -20.86
C TYR A 107 -7.22 -3.45 -20.43
N LEU A 108 -7.27 -3.15 -19.13
CA LEU A 108 -6.69 -1.93 -18.58
C LEU A 108 -5.16 -1.93 -18.71
N GLN A 109 -4.52 -3.09 -18.61
CA GLN A 109 -3.07 -3.22 -18.75
C GLN A 109 -2.64 -3.03 -20.21
N THR A 110 -1.62 -2.19 -20.42
CA THR A 110 -0.98 -2.08 -21.73
C THR A 110 -0.13 -3.34 -21.98
N PRO A 111 -0.09 -3.88 -23.22
CA PRO A 111 0.80 -5.00 -23.55
C PRO A 111 2.25 -4.72 -23.13
N LEU A 112 2.95 -5.77 -22.66
CA LEU A 112 4.30 -5.71 -22.08
C LEU A 112 5.38 -5.06 -22.99
N ASP A 113 5.08 -4.85 -24.27
CA ASP A 113 5.99 -4.31 -25.28
C ASP A 113 6.12 -2.78 -25.23
N GLU A 114 5.26 -2.06 -24.47
CA GLU A 114 5.39 -0.61 -24.22
C GLU A 114 5.84 -0.32 -22.77
N PRO A 115 7.15 -0.21 -22.50
CA PRO A 115 7.68 -0.08 -21.13
C PRO A 115 7.28 1.22 -20.41
N THR A 116 6.74 2.21 -21.13
CA THR A 116 6.39 3.54 -20.58
C THR A 116 4.90 3.73 -20.30
N ARG A 117 4.01 2.90 -20.86
CA ARG A 117 2.56 2.95 -20.60
C ARG A 117 2.16 1.71 -19.83
N THR A 118 1.76 1.88 -18.58
CA THR A 118 1.30 0.77 -17.72
C THR A 118 -0.20 0.52 -17.87
N PHE A 119 -0.97 1.55 -18.24
CA PHE A 119 -2.41 1.48 -18.41
C PHE A 119 -2.89 2.24 -19.64
N ASN A 120 -4.02 1.82 -20.22
CA ASN A 120 -4.80 2.68 -21.12
C ASN A 120 -5.47 3.78 -20.29
N GLU A 121 -4.97 5.02 -20.41
CA GLU A 121 -5.41 6.16 -19.59
C GLU A 121 -6.92 6.47 -19.74
N ALA A 122 -7.46 6.38 -20.96
CA ALA A 122 -8.86 6.69 -21.21
C ALA A 122 -9.78 5.63 -20.58
N ALA A 123 -9.43 4.36 -20.76
CA ALA A 123 -10.17 3.25 -20.18
C ALA A 123 -10.06 3.21 -18.65
N LEU A 124 -8.89 3.56 -18.10
CA LEU A 124 -8.68 3.68 -16.66
C LEU A 124 -9.51 4.82 -16.08
N HIS A 125 -9.55 5.98 -16.74
CA HIS A 125 -10.40 7.10 -16.31
C HIS A 125 -11.87 6.65 -16.22
N ASP A 126 -12.38 6.05 -17.29
CA ASP A 126 -13.74 5.51 -17.37
C ASP A 126 -14.04 4.48 -16.26
N ALA A 127 -13.10 3.56 -16.00
CA ALA A 127 -13.24 2.58 -14.93
C ALA A 127 -13.30 3.20 -13.53
N LEU A 128 -12.55 4.29 -13.31
CA LEU A 128 -12.49 5.02 -12.04
C LEU A 128 -13.69 5.95 -11.81
N GLN A 129 -14.43 6.30 -12.88
CA GLN A 129 -15.69 7.06 -12.78
C GLN A 129 -16.91 6.18 -12.49
N SER A 130 -16.75 4.86 -12.39
CA SER A 130 -17.84 3.95 -12.07
C SER A 130 -18.42 4.21 -10.66
N GLU A 131 -19.75 4.20 -10.53
CA GLU A 131 -20.44 4.23 -9.23
C GLU A 131 -20.46 2.85 -8.55
N ASN A 132 -19.97 1.80 -9.22
CA ASN A 132 -19.93 0.46 -8.68
C ASN A 132 -18.79 0.33 -7.64
N ALA A 133 -19.14 0.52 -6.36
CA ALA A 133 -18.21 0.39 -5.25
C ALA A 133 -17.58 -1.00 -5.10
N GLU A 134 -18.26 -2.07 -5.53
CA GLU A 134 -17.71 -3.44 -5.52
C GLU A 134 -16.57 -3.56 -6.54
N TRP A 135 -16.76 -3.04 -7.76
CA TRP A 135 -15.71 -2.94 -8.76
C TRP A 135 -14.51 -2.12 -8.25
N LEU A 136 -14.75 -0.91 -7.72
CA LEU A 136 -13.66 -0.06 -7.24
C LEU A 136 -12.88 -0.74 -6.11
N THR A 137 -13.57 -1.40 -5.18
CA THR A 137 -12.92 -2.15 -4.09
C THR A 137 -12.10 -3.32 -4.63
N TYR A 138 -12.64 -4.07 -5.60
CA TYR A 138 -11.92 -5.15 -6.28
C TYR A 138 -10.66 -4.63 -6.97
N PHE A 139 -10.80 -3.54 -7.73
CA PHE A 139 -9.71 -2.94 -8.47
C PHE A 139 -8.61 -2.41 -7.55
N TYR A 140 -8.96 -1.74 -6.46
CA TYR A 140 -7.96 -1.28 -5.49
C TYR A 140 -7.23 -2.44 -4.82
N THR A 141 -7.95 -3.50 -4.45
CA THR A 141 -7.36 -4.73 -3.89
C THR A 141 -6.38 -5.34 -4.89
N TRP A 142 -6.78 -5.44 -6.16
CA TRP A 142 -5.93 -5.95 -7.22
C TRP A 142 -4.66 -5.11 -7.38
N LEU A 143 -4.74 -3.77 -7.31
CA LEU A 143 -3.57 -2.90 -7.36
C LEU A 143 -2.65 -3.08 -6.14
N THR A 144 -3.21 -3.26 -4.93
CA THR A 144 -2.44 -3.55 -3.71
C THR A 144 -1.68 -4.88 -3.83
N GLU A 145 -2.33 -5.90 -4.39
CA GLU A 145 -1.76 -7.25 -4.57
C GLU A 145 -0.69 -7.32 -5.67
N ASN A 146 -0.62 -6.32 -6.56
CA ASN A 146 0.35 -6.27 -7.65
C ASN A 146 1.42 -5.18 -7.38
N PRO A 147 2.63 -5.54 -6.90
CA PRO A 147 3.68 -4.57 -6.52
C PRO A 147 3.97 -3.49 -7.57
N LYS A 148 3.94 -3.87 -8.86
CA LYS A 148 4.17 -2.97 -10.01
C LYS A 148 3.18 -1.79 -10.06
N TYR A 149 1.98 -1.96 -9.53
CA TYR A 149 0.89 -0.98 -9.66
C TYR A 149 0.50 -0.31 -8.33
N ARG A 150 1.09 -0.72 -7.20
CA ARG A 150 0.78 -0.17 -5.87
C ARG A 150 0.85 1.35 -5.78
N LEU A 151 1.88 1.97 -6.38
CA LEU A 151 2.02 3.43 -6.37
C LEU A 151 0.96 4.15 -7.20
N LEU A 152 0.31 3.46 -8.14
CA LEU A 152 -0.76 4.07 -8.93
C LEU A 152 -1.94 4.47 -8.05
N LEU A 153 -2.28 3.65 -7.04
CA LEU A 153 -3.35 3.93 -6.06
C LEU A 153 -3.24 5.33 -5.46
N VAL A 154 -2.01 5.76 -5.16
CA VAL A 154 -1.73 7.06 -4.54
C VAL A 154 -2.11 8.22 -5.47
N SER A 155 -1.91 8.06 -6.77
CA SER A 155 -2.10 9.09 -7.79
C SER A 155 -3.51 9.12 -8.40
N MET A 156 -4.36 8.13 -8.08
CA MET A 156 -5.70 8.02 -8.66
C MET A 156 -6.66 9.12 -8.18
N ALA A 157 -7.56 9.51 -9.09
CA ALA A 157 -8.65 10.45 -8.85
C ALA A 157 -10.00 9.79 -9.24
N PRO A 158 -10.50 8.83 -8.44
CA PRO A 158 -11.79 8.19 -8.69
C PRO A 158 -12.96 9.13 -8.39
N ALA A 159 -14.14 8.80 -8.91
CA ALA A 159 -15.36 9.53 -8.58
C ALA A 159 -15.67 9.52 -7.08
N ASN A 160 -15.39 8.39 -6.39
CA ASN A 160 -15.54 8.26 -4.96
C ASN A 160 -14.17 8.23 -4.26
N GLU A 161 -13.67 9.43 -3.90
CA GLU A 161 -12.38 9.58 -3.21
C GLU A 161 -12.39 9.02 -1.78
N ASP A 162 -13.55 9.05 -1.10
CA ASP A 162 -13.68 8.51 0.25
C ASP A 162 -13.45 7.00 0.26
N LEU A 163 -13.98 6.27 -0.73
CA LEU A 163 -13.77 4.83 -0.86
C LEU A 163 -12.29 4.47 -1.05
N LEU A 164 -11.56 5.23 -1.90
CA LEU A 164 -10.13 5.04 -2.09
C LEU A 164 -9.34 5.35 -0.81
N ARG A 165 -9.65 6.46 -0.14
CA ARG A 165 -9.02 6.82 1.13
C ARG A 165 -9.21 5.72 2.17
N ASP A 166 -10.44 5.24 2.32
CA ASP A 166 -10.80 4.26 3.34
C ASP A 166 -10.15 2.90 3.03
N HIS A 167 -10.05 2.53 1.74
CA HIS A 167 -9.32 1.35 1.29
C HIS A 167 -7.82 1.41 1.63
N ILE A 168 -7.11 2.46 1.21
CA ILE A 168 -5.68 2.62 1.48
C ILE A 168 -5.41 2.67 2.99
N HIS A 169 -6.29 3.33 3.76
CA HIS A 169 -6.17 3.37 5.21
C HIS A 169 -6.43 2.00 5.87
N ALA A 170 -7.36 1.20 5.36
CA ALA A 170 -7.60 -0.16 5.82
C ALA A 170 -6.37 -1.06 5.57
N ASP A 171 -5.78 -0.96 4.37
CA ASP A 171 -4.55 -1.68 4.01
C ASP A 171 -3.36 -1.27 4.88
N TYR A 172 -3.19 0.03 5.14
CA TYR A 172 -2.21 0.54 6.09
C TYR A 172 -2.39 -0.07 7.49
N ARG A 173 -3.62 -0.07 8.03
CA ARG A 173 -3.88 -0.67 9.36
C ARG A 173 -3.59 -2.16 9.39
N LYS A 174 -3.94 -2.88 8.32
CA LYS A 174 -3.64 -4.31 8.17
C LYS A 174 -2.12 -4.53 8.13
N ALA A 175 -1.39 -3.75 7.34
CA ALA A 175 0.07 -3.81 7.23
C ALA A 175 0.76 -3.52 8.57
N MET A 176 0.35 -2.46 9.28
CA MET A 176 0.84 -2.13 10.61
C MET A 176 0.60 -3.26 11.61
N GLY A 177 -0.59 -3.86 11.60
CA GLY A 177 -0.90 -5.02 12.44
C GLY A 177 -0.03 -6.24 12.13
N THR A 178 0.33 -6.44 10.87
CA THR A 178 1.27 -7.50 10.45
C THR A 178 2.69 -7.19 10.94
N LEU A 179 3.18 -5.96 10.80
CA LEU A 179 4.51 -5.56 11.26
C LEU A 179 4.67 -5.76 12.77
N ILE A 180 3.67 -5.37 13.56
CA ILE A 180 3.70 -5.51 15.03
C ILE A 180 3.70 -6.99 15.47
N ARG A 181 3.01 -7.86 14.74
CA ARG A 181 2.97 -9.30 15.06
C ARG A 181 4.17 -10.09 14.54
N ALA A 182 4.97 -9.51 13.64
CA ALA A 182 6.14 -10.18 13.09
C ALA A 182 7.25 -10.27 14.15
N THR A 183 7.49 -11.47 14.68
CA THR A 183 8.47 -11.72 15.74
C THR A 183 9.83 -12.16 15.24
N THR A 184 9.98 -12.54 13.95
CA THR A 184 11.23 -13.05 13.39
C THR A 184 11.66 -12.35 12.09
N PRO A 185 12.97 -12.13 11.86
CA PRO A 185 13.54 -11.54 10.62
C PRO A 185 13.44 -12.38 9.36
N GLU A 186 13.13 -13.68 9.45
CA GLU A 186 13.24 -14.62 8.33
C GLU A 186 12.09 -14.49 7.28
N GLN A 187 11.25 -13.46 7.37
CA GLN A 187 10.16 -13.17 6.43
C GLN A 187 10.46 -11.97 5.50
N ASP A 188 11.73 -11.79 5.12
CA ASP A 188 12.24 -10.61 4.41
C ASP A 188 11.43 -10.19 3.15
N GLN A 189 11.00 -11.14 2.32
CA GLN A 189 10.25 -10.82 1.08
C GLN A 189 8.83 -10.30 1.37
N ASN A 190 8.13 -10.91 2.34
CA ASN A 190 6.79 -10.47 2.75
C ASN A 190 6.86 -9.13 3.50
N GLN A 191 7.96 -8.86 4.18
CA GLN A 191 8.13 -7.65 4.95
C GLN A 191 8.30 -6.41 4.06
N ALA A 192 9.06 -6.50 2.97
CA ALA A 192 9.20 -5.41 2.00
C ALA A 192 7.83 -5.00 1.44
N ASP A 193 7.01 -5.97 1.04
CA ASP A 193 5.67 -5.73 0.53
C ASP A 193 4.75 -5.06 1.56
N VAL A 194 4.78 -5.53 2.80
CA VAL A 194 4.00 -4.94 3.90
C VAL A 194 4.44 -3.51 4.18
N LEU A 195 5.73 -3.22 4.10
CA LEU A 195 6.28 -1.87 4.28
C LEU A 195 5.85 -0.92 3.14
N ASP A 196 5.88 -1.38 1.89
CA ASP A 196 5.42 -0.60 0.74
C ASP A 196 3.93 -0.25 0.88
N ILE A 197 3.09 -1.21 1.31
CA ILE A 197 1.67 -0.99 1.58
C ILE A 197 1.49 0.06 2.69
N ALA A 198 2.28 -0.03 3.77
CA ALA A 198 2.20 0.95 4.85
C ALA A 198 2.66 2.35 4.40
N GLU A 199 3.69 2.42 3.55
CA GLU A 199 4.24 3.67 3.01
C GLU A 199 3.25 4.37 2.05
N ASN A 200 2.42 3.60 1.32
CA ASN A 200 1.41 4.16 0.42
C ASN A 200 0.44 5.12 1.10
N TRP A 201 0.10 4.90 2.38
CA TRP A 201 -0.76 5.84 3.10
C TRP A 201 -0.09 7.20 3.31
N ALA A 202 1.21 7.23 3.64
CA ALA A 202 1.95 8.49 3.73
C ALA A 202 2.03 9.20 2.38
N ASN A 203 2.27 8.45 1.30
CA ASN A 203 2.32 8.99 -0.05
C ASN A 203 0.96 9.53 -0.50
N TYR A 204 -0.14 8.84 -0.17
CA TYR A 204 -1.51 9.31 -0.39
C TYR A 204 -1.77 10.65 0.29
N GLN A 205 -1.37 10.80 1.56
CA GLN A 205 -1.51 12.06 2.28
C GLN A 205 -0.76 13.21 1.60
N VAL A 206 0.47 12.96 1.17
CA VAL A 206 1.30 13.95 0.47
C VAL A 206 0.71 14.33 -0.89
N GLN A 207 0.19 13.37 -1.65
CA GLN A 207 -0.47 13.64 -2.93
C GLN A 207 -1.68 14.57 -2.75
N ARG A 208 -2.38 14.45 -1.62
CA ARG A 208 -3.49 15.34 -1.22
C ARG A 208 -3.03 16.62 -0.52
N LYS A 209 -1.72 16.96 -0.61
CA LYS A 209 -1.07 18.13 0.01
C LYS A 209 -1.11 18.14 1.55
N GLN A 210 -1.40 17.00 2.18
CA GLN A 210 -1.46 16.83 3.63
C GLN A 210 -0.09 16.37 4.18
N HIS A 211 0.95 17.16 3.98
CA HIS A 211 2.32 16.78 4.34
C HIS A 211 2.53 16.49 5.82
N TYR A 212 1.84 17.20 6.73
CA TYR A 212 1.91 16.91 8.17
C TYR A 212 1.36 15.51 8.48
N ALA A 213 0.20 15.15 7.92
CA ALA A 213 -0.38 13.82 8.09
C ALA A 213 0.55 12.73 7.54
N GLY A 214 1.14 12.95 6.36
CA GLY A 214 2.14 12.05 5.81
C GLY A 214 3.39 11.90 6.69
N ALA A 215 3.85 12.98 7.31
CA ALA A 215 4.96 12.94 8.27
C ALA A 215 4.62 12.12 9.52
N CYS A 216 3.42 12.30 10.08
CA CYS A 216 2.94 11.53 11.24
C CYS A 216 2.90 10.04 10.93
N VAL A 217 2.42 9.64 9.74
CA VAL A 217 2.38 8.23 9.32
C VAL A 217 3.79 7.64 9.26
N LEU A 218 4.73 8.32 8.60
CA LEU A 218 6.11 7.85 8.50
C LEU A 218 6.83 7.80 9.85
N PHE A 219 6.56 8.77 10.73
CA PHE A 219 7.07 8.77 12.09
C PHE A 219 6.53 7.57 12.87
N SER A 220 5.21 7.33 12.83
CA SER A 220 4.59 6.16 13.46
C SER A 220 5.16 4.85 12.92
N LEU A 221 5.37 4.75 11.60
CA LEU A 221 5.98 3.59 10.96
C LEU A 221 7.42 3.36 11.44
N ALA A 222 8.22 4.43 11.54
CA ALA A 222 9.58 4.39 12.04
C ALA A 222 9.70 4.09 13.54
N MET A 223 8.63 4.32 14.30
CA MET A 223 8.56 4.09 15.75
C MET A 223 7.86 2.78 16.12
N THR A 224 7.36 1.99 15.17
CA THR A 224 6.69 0.72 15.49
C THR A 224 7.62 -0.24 16.23
N GLU A 225 7.06 -1.11 17.06
CA GLU A 225 7.78 -2.25 17.64
C GLU A 225 7.97 -3.40 16.64
N GLY A 226 7.50 -3.22 15.39
CA GLY A 226 7.63 -4.22 14.34
C GLY A 226 9.07 -4.35 13.84
N ASN A 227 9.34 -5.42 13.11
CA ASN A 227 10.69 -5.87 12.79
C ASN A 227 11.45 -5.04 11.72
N ILE A 228 11.39 -3.70 11.74
CA ILE A 228 11.91 -2.85 10.66
C ILE A 228 13.40 -2.56 10.83
N PHE A 229 14.22 -2.93 9.84
CA PHE A 229 15.65 -2.62 9.84
C PHE A 229 15.95 -1.15 10.14
N ILE A 230 16.94 -0.91 11.00
CA ILE A 230 17.30 0.44 11.47
C ILE A 230 17.58 1.42 10.31
N GLY A 231 18.18 0.92 9.22
CA GLY A 231 18.41 1.70 8.00
C GLY A 231 17.12 2.26 7.40
N LYS A 232 16.07 1.45 7.31
CA LYS A 232 14.77 1.84 6.77
C LYS A 232 14.03 2.80 7.72
N ARG A 233 14.17 2.61 9.04
CA ARG A 233 13.64 3.58 10.04
C ARG A 233 14.26 4.96 9.88
N ILE A 234 15.57 5.04 9.66
CA ILE A 234 16.27 6.31 9.38
C ILE A 234 15.73 6.97 8.11
N GLU A 235 15.49 6.21 7.04
CA GLU A 235 14.86 6.74 5.82
C GLU A 235 13.49 7.33 6.10
N TYR A 236 12.64 6.63 6.86
CA TYR A 236 11.32 7.13 7.25
C TYR A 236 11.40 8.40 8.10
N PHE A 237 12.28 8.47 9.10
CA PHE A 237 12.46 9.70 9.87
C PHE A 237 12.93 10.87 9.00
N ARG A 238 13.86 10.62 8.06
CA ARG A 238 14.33 11.66 7.12
C ARG A 238 13.21 12.15 6.21
N LYS A 239 12.41 11.24 5.65
CA LYS A 239 11.24 11.59 4.83
C LYS A 239 10.19 12.34 5.66
N ALA A 240 9.89 11.89 6.88
CA ALA A 240 8.98 12.57 7.81
C ALA A 240 9.44 14.01 8.11
N LYS A 241 10.74 14.20 8.41
CA LYS A 241 11.33 15.52 8.61
C LYS A 241 11.21 16.41 7.38
N ALA A 242 11.41 15.87 6.18
CA ALA A 242 11.25 16.62 4.93
C ALA A 242 9.79 17.06 4.73
N TYR A 243 8.83 16.17 5.00
CA TYR A 243 7.40 16.48 4.93
C TYR A 243 6.98 17.54 5.95
N LEU A 244 7.49 17.49 7.18
CA LEU A 244 7.24 18.56 8.17
C LEU A 244 7.76 19.92 7.71
N LYS A 245 8.94 19.97 7.09
CA LYS A 245 9.48 21.24 6.54
C LYS A 245 8.55 21.84 5.48
N VAL A 246 8.04 21.02 4.57
CA VAL A 246 7.07 21.45 3.55
C VAL A 246 5.74 21.86 4.21
N ALA A 247 5.28 21.11 5.20
CA ALA A 247 4.06 21.43 5.94
C ALA A 247 4.16 22.78 6.67
N LYS A 248 5.31 23.08 7.28
CA LYS A 248 5.59 24.37 7.93
C LYS A 248 5.57 25.52 6.93
N TRP A 249 6.22 25.33 5.78
CA TRP A 249 6.23 26.33 4.70
C TRP A 249 4.81 26.66 4.21
N ASN A 250 3.97 25.64 4.02
CA ASN A 250 2.60 25.81 3.54
C ASN A 250 1.65 26.40 4.61
N ASN A 251 1.92 26.19 5.90
CA ASN A 251 1.08 26.63 7.02
C ASN A 251 1.71 27.81 7.77
N CYS A 252 2.04 28.88 7.05
CA CYS A 252 2.79 30.05 7.52
C CYS A 252 2.08 30.93 8.60
N GLN A 253 1.24 30.33 9.45
CA GLN A 253 0.65 30.95 10.63
C GLN A 253 1.53 30.72 11.86
N GLU A 254 1.93 31.82 12.53
CA GLU A 254 2.85 31.81 13.69
C GLU A 254 2.41 30.85 14.81
N SER A 255 1.10 30.66 15.01
CA SER A 255 0.54 29.84 16.09
C SER A 255 0.87 28.34 15.99
N ARG A 256 1.22 27.82 14.81
CA ARG A 256 1.66 26.43 14.62
C ARG A 256 3.17 26.28 14.44
N SER A 257 3.92 27.39 14.36
CA SER A 257 5.37 27.33 14.13
C SER A 257 6.10 26.56 15.22
N THR A 258 5.75 26.79 16.49
CA THR A 258 6.36 26.11 17.64
C THR A 258 6.13 24.61 17.60
N GLU A 259 4.91 24.17 17.28
CA GLU A 259 4.59 22.74 17.15
C GLU A 259 5.46 22.07 16.06
N PHE A 260 5.60 22.71 14.89
CA PHE A 260 6.46 22.17 13.83
C PHE A 260 7.93 22.10 14.23
N ASP A 261 8.41 23.08 15.01
CA ASP A 261 9.79 23.12 15.50
C ASP A 261 10.04 22.02 16.55
N ASP A 262 9.11 21.83 17.49
CA ASP A 262 9.17 20.77 18.50
C ASP A 262 9.18 19.38 17.84
N TRP A 263 8.28 19.13 16.90
CA TRP A 263 8.26 17.88 16.13
C TRP A 263 9.53 17.69 15.30
N THR A 264 10.06 18.75 14.70
CA THR A 264 11.32 18.68 13.94
C THR A 264 12.50 18.34 14.86
N GLY A 265 12.54 18.91 16.07
CA GLY A 265 13.50 18.57 17.11
C GLY A 265 13.42 17.09 17.48
N ALA A 266 12.22 16.63 17.87
CA ALA A 266 11.98 15.24 18.25
C ALA A 266 12.41 14.24 17.15
N ILE A 267 12.07 14.49 15.88
CA ILE A 267 12.52 13.62 14.77
C ILE A 267 14.04 13.68 14.60
N THR A 268 14.67 14.84 14.80
CA THR A 268 16.12 14.99 14.69
C THR A 268 16.85 14.14 15.73
N ASP A 269 16.37 14.15 16.96
CA ASP A 269 16.95 13.35 18.05
C ASP A 269 16.80 11.84 17.75
N ARG A 270 15.65 11.42 17.21
CA ARG A 270 15.42 10.03 16.80
C ARG A 270 16.32 9.61 15.63
N ILE A 271 16.59 10.50 14.67
CA ILE A 271 17.57 10.23 13.60
C ILE A 271 18.96 10.03 14.19
N ALA A 272 19.38 10.92 15.10
CA ALA A 272 20.70 10.84 15.73
C ALA A 272 20.87 9.53 16.53
N LEU A 273 19.84 9.14 17.28
CA LEU A 273 19.82 7.86 18.01
C LEU A 273 19.92 6.66 17.06
N ALA A 274 19.11 6.66 16.00
CA ALA A 274 19.08 5.56 15.03
C ALA A 274 20.40 5.44 14.24
N GLU A 275 21.04 6.55 13.86
CA GLU A 275 22.36 6.54 13.23
C GLU A 275 23.43 6.03 14.19
N LEU A 276 23.41 6.47 15.46
CA LEU A 276 24.32 5.95 16.47
C LEU A 276 24.18 4.44 16.64
N GLN A 277 22.93 3.93 16.68
CA GLN A 277 22.65 2.51 16.75
C GLN A 277 23.15 1.74 15.50
N LYS A 278 22.99 2.33 14.31
CA LYS A 278 23.53 1.78 13.06
C LYS A 278 25.05 1.73 13.06
N GLU A 279 25.71 2.72 13.65
CA GLU A 279 27.15 2.70 13.85
C GLU A 279 27.58 1.61 14.85
N MET A 280 26.84 1.45 15.97
CA MET A 280 27.07 0.36 16.92
C MET A 280 27.04 -1.01 16.23
N LEU A 281 26.04 -1.27 15.40
CA LEU A 281 25.94 -2.50 14.59
C LEU A 281 27.20 -2.75 13.75
N LYS A 282 27.72 -1.72 13.07
CA LYS A 282 28.94 -1.85 12.24
C LYS A 282 30.18 -2.17 13.06
N MET A 283 30.27 -1.67 14.29
CA MET A 283 31.41 -1.96 15.16
C MET A 283 31.38 -3.37 15.72
N LEU A 284 30.21 -4.01 15.83
CA LEU A 284 30.10 -5.39 16.34
C LEU A 284 31.02 -6.35 15.56
N ASP A 285 31.15 -6.17 14.25
CA ASP A 285 32.01 -6.98 13.38
C ASP A 285 33.51 -6.86 13.72
N THR A 286 33.91 -5.79 14.42
CA THR A 286 35.30 -5.47 14.74
C THR A 286 35.66 -5.75 16.20
N LEU A 287 34.67 -6.01 17.07
CA LEU A 287 34.89 -6.23 18.49
C LEU A 287 35.36 -7.66 18.76
N ALA A 288 36.41 -7.80 19.58
CA ALA A 288 36.89 -9.10 20.06
C ALA A 288 36.03 -9.62 21.23
N VAL A 289 34.77 -9.95 20.95
CA VAL A 289 33.79 -10.42 21.95
C VAL A 289 33.18 -11.78 21.58
N PRO A 290 32.63 -12.55 22.56
CA PRO A 290 32.03 -13.84 22.29
C PRO A 290 30.89 -13.77 21.25
N SER A 291 30.87 -14.71 20.29
CA SER A 291 29.90 -14.72 19.19
C SER A 291 28.44 -14.73 19.65
N ASP A 292 28.12 -15.40 20.76
CA ASP A 292 26.75 -15.48 21.28
C ASP A 292 26.26 -14.13 21.83
N LEU A 293 27.16 -13.34 22.42
CA LEU A 293 26.87 -11.98 22.86
C LEU A 293 26.65 -11.06 21.65
N VAL A 294 27.48 -11.18 20.61
CA VAL A 294 27.32 -10.42 19.36
C VAL A 294 25.95 -10.68 18.74
N LYS A 295 25.54 -11.95 18.62
CA LYS A 295 24.22 -12.31 18.06
C LYS A 295 23.06 -11.73 18.86
N THR A 296 23.17 -11.75 20.19
CA THR A 296 22.13 -11.21 21.09
C THR A 296 22.00 -9.69 20.94
N VAL A 297 23.13 -8.99 20.88
CA VAL A 297 23.17 -7.54 20.68
C VAL A 297 22.71 -7.16 19.26
N GLU A 298 23.16 -7.89 18.23
CA GLU A 298 22.73 -7.67 16.86
C GLU A 298 21.22 -7.81 16.74
N ALA A 299 20.61 -8.86 17.31
CA ALA A 299 19.16 -9.05 17.30
C ALA A 299 18.40 -7.88 17.94
N THR A 300 18.98 -7.27 18.98
CA THR A 300 18.40 -6.11 19.68
C THR A 300 18.51 -4.84 18.83
N LEU A 301 19.67 -4.61 18.21
CA LEU A 301 19.96 -3.37 17.48
C LEU A 301 19.45 -3.36 16.03
N LYS A 302 19.21 -4.52 15.42
CA LYS A 302 18.95 -4.60 13.98
C LYS A 302 17.60 -4.01 13.59
N CYS A 303 16.57 -4.23 14.41
CA CYS A 303 15.19 -4.08 13.98
C CYS A 303 14.31 -3.18 14.85
N ASN A 304 14.75 -2.83 16.06
CA ASN A 304 14.03 -1.92 16.95
C ASN A 304 14.87 -0.70 17.25
N LEU A 305 14.27 0.48 17.28
CA LEU A 305 14.96 1.66 17.79
C LEU A 305 14.99 1.56 19.31
N CYS A 306 16.15 1.26 19.87
CA CYS A 306 16.32 1.15 21.31
C CYS A 306 16.25 2.52 21.96
N ASP A 307 15.68 2.60 23.16
CA ASP A 307 15.84 3.78 24.00
C ASP A 307 17.26 3.84 24.60
N VAL A 308 17.58 4.98 25.24
CA VAL A 308 18.90 5.23 25.83
C VAL A 308 19.25 4.21 26.92
N ASP A 309 18.27 3.78 27.71
CA ASP A 309 18.48 2.86 28.83
C ASP A 309 18.74 1.43 28.34
N GLN A 310 18.01 1.00 27.30
CA GLN A 310 18.23 -0.26 26.60
C GLN A 310 19.61 -0.29 25.94
N LEU A 311 19.99 0.77 25.21
CA LEU A 311 21.34 0.86 24.65
C LEU A 311 22.39 0.79 25.76
N TRP A 312 22.16 1.48 26.88
CA TRP A 312 23.10 1.49 27.99
C TRP A 312 23.29 0.12 28.63
N GLY A 313 22.20 -0.51 29.06
CA GLY A 313 22.23 -1.75 29.82
C GLY A 313 22.53 -2.99 28.98
N THR A 314 22.06 -3.03 27.74
CA THR A 314 22.09 -4.24 26.90
C THR A 314 23.24 -4.25 25.89
N VAL A 315 23.78 -3.08 25.54
CA VAL A 315 24.79 -2.95 24.47
C VAL A 315 26.08 -2.34 24.99
N LEU A 316 26.01 -1.11 25.49
CA LEU A 316 27.18 -0.28 25.74
C LEU A 316 28.03 -0.78 26.90
N VAL A 317 27.40 -1.08 28.04
CA VAL A 317 28.11 -1.59 29.22
C VAL A 317 28.66 -3.00 28.98
N PRO A 318 27.89 -3.98 28.46
CA PRO A 318 28.40 -5.32 28.20
C PRO A 318 29.55 -5.36 27.20
N LEU A 319 29.50 -4.53 26.15
CA LEU A 319 30.51 -4.50 25.09
C LEU A 319 31.64 -3.48 25.33
N ARG A 320 31.62 -2.74 26.43
CA ARG A 320 32.61 -1.71 26.79
C ARG A 320 32.87 -0.69 25.68
N MET A 321 31.82 -0.27 24.97
CA MET A 321 31.95 0.66 23.85
C MET A 321 32.06 2.11 24.34
N ASN A 322 33.18 2.48 24.96
CA ASN A 322 33.35 3.76 25.68
C ASN A 322 33.08 4.99 24.79
N THR A 323 33.50 4.98 23.52
CA THR A 323 33.21 6.06 22.56
C THR A 323 31.71 6.24 22.34
N MET A 324 30.98 5.13 22.26
CA MET A 324 29.53 5.16 22.07
C MET A 324 28.80 5.56 23.34
N CYS A 325 29.29 5.16 24.52
CA CYS A 325 28.79 5.63 25.81
C CYS A 325 28.78 7.17 25.87
N LEU A 326 29.89 7.82 25.50
CA LEU A 326 29.99 9.29 25.49
C LEU A 326 29.01 9.93 24.51
N ARG A 327 28.83 9.35 23.33
CA ARG A 327 27.89 9.87 22.32
C ARG A 327 26.43 9.72 22.76
N VAL A 328 26.08 8.63 23.44
CA VAL A 328 24.75 8.46 24.04
C VAL A 328 24.52 9.49 25.16
N LEU A 329 25.51 9.72 26.04
CA LEU A 329 25.38 10.74 27.09
C LEU A 329 25.18 12.15 26.51
N ALA A 330 25.93 12.49 25.45
CA ALA A 330 25.78 13.76 24.75
C ALA A 330 24.39 13.91 24.11
N LEU A 331 23.89 12.85 23.46
CA LEU A 331 22.57 12.86 22.83
C LEU A 331 21.43 12.97 23.85
N ALA A 332 21.58 12.35 25.01
CA ALA A 332 20.59 12.37 26.09
C ALA A 332 20.71 13.60 27.02
N ASP A 333 21.62 14.54 26.73
CA ASP A 333 21.99 15.67 27.62
C ASP A 333 22.26 15.24 29.08
N ILE A 334 22.90 14.07 29.27
CA ILE A 334 23.25 13.57 30.61
C ILE A 334 24.56 14.23 31.05
N ARG A 335 24.49 15.04 32.13
CA ARG A 335 25.60 15.88 32.61
C ARG A 335 26.35 15.33 33.83
N ASP A 336 26.31 14.02 34.05
CA ASP A 336 27.08 13.39 35.12
C ASP A 336 28.59 13.46 34.82
N GLN A 337 29.24 14.48 35.39
CA GLN A 337 30.66 14.75 35.17
C GLN A 337 31.53 13.57 35.58
N ARG A 338 31.22 12.87 36.69
CA ARG A 338 32.06 11.76 37.16
C ARG A 338 32.06 10.63 36.15
N ARG A 339 30.89 10.29 35.62
CA ARG A 339 30.72 9.26 34.59
C ARG A 339 31.39 9.66 33.28
N VAL A 340 31.26 10.92 32.86
CA VAL A 340 31.91 11.44 31.65
C VAL A 340 33.43 11.38 31.77
N PHE A 341 34.01 11.86 32.87
CA PHE A 341 35.46 11.81 33.08
C PHE A 341 35.99 10.37 33.15
N HIS A 342 35.24 9.46 33.80
CA HIS A 342 35.63 8.06 33.86
C HIS A 342 35.69 7.42 32.46
N LEU A 343 34.69 7.65 31.61
CA LEU A 343 34.68 7.13 30.23
C LEU A 343 35.78 7.75 29.36
N TRP A 344 36.05 9.05 29.50
CA TRP A 344 37.20 9.68 28.85
C TRP A 344 38.53 9.10 29.32
N GLY A 345 38.67 8.80 30.61
CA GLY A 345 39.84 8.12 31.16
C GLY A 345 40.05 6.75 30.50
N ASN A 346 38.99 5.93 30.46
CA ASN A 346 39.04 4.61 29.83
C ASN A 346 39.43 4.69 28.34
N LEU A 347 38.95 5.69 27.60
CA LEU A 347 39.32 5.89 26.19
C LEU A 347 40.76 6.31 25.95
N LEU A 348 41.41 6.93 26.94
CA LEU A 348 42.83 7.30 26.84
C LEU A 348 43.75 6.13 27.22
N GLU A 349 43.21 5.13 27.93
CA GLU A 349 43.91 3.91 28.33
C GLU A 349 43.79 2.79 27.28
N GLU A 350 42.74 2.81 26.46
CA GLU A 350 42.54 1.97 25.26
C GLU A 350 43.42 2.44 24.07
#